data_AF-A0A1E4ZYV7-F1
#
_entry.id   AF-A0A1E4ZYV7-F1
#
_cell.length_a   1.000
_cell.length_b   1.000
_cell.length_c   1.000
_cell.angle_alpha   90.00
_cell.angle_beta   90.00
_cell.angle_gamma   90.00
#
_symmetry.space_group_name_H-M   'P 1'
#
loop_
_entity.id
_entity.type
_entity.pdbx_description
1 polymer ?
#
loop_
_entity_poly.entity_id
_entity_poly.type
_entity_poly.pdbx_seq_one_letter_code
_entity_poly.pdbx_strand_id
1 'polypeptide(L)'
;MAYLSAAYECTITKERVAVYWHQLGNLPDSAFSEAVVAHVNANRSFPRVCELRELAQAVIRRTGPKVLEPPRVSTEAVLRGHARILGVNEEEYISEMLKRD
;
A
#
# COMPACT_ATOMS: atom_id res chain seq x y z
N MET A 1 -8.81 19.31 -4.12
CA MET A 1 -9.61 20.24 -3.28
C MET A 1 -11.11 20.18 -3.55
N ALA A 2 -11.56 19.99 -4.80
CA ALA A 2 -12.98 19.77 -5.12
C ALA A 2 -13.63 18.66 -4.26
N TYR A 3 -12.89 17.59 -3.94
CA TYR A 3 -13.35 16.52 -3.05
C TYR A 3 -13.74 17.01 -1.65
N LEU A 4 -12.98 17.93 -1.04
CA LEU A 4 -13.29 18.45 0.29
C LEU A 4 -14.50 19.37 0.26
N SER A 5 -14.59 20.26 -0.73
CA SER A 5 -15.76 21.14 -0.86
C SER A 5 -17.03 20.35 -1.14
N ALA A 6 -16.95 19.29 -1.94
CA ALA A 6 -18.09 18.41 -2.21
C ALA A 6 -18.50 17.60 -0.97
N ALA A 7 -17.52 17.01 -0.27
CA ALA A 7 -17.80 16.12 0.86
C ALA A 7 -18.38 16.86 2.09
N TYR A 8 -18.08 18.15 2.25
CA TYR A 8 -18.55 18.98 3.35
C TYR A 8 -19.59 20.03 2.92
N GLU A 9 -20.03 19.98 1.67
CA GLU A 9 -21.00 20.93 1.09
C GLU A 9 -20.68 22.40 1.40
N CYS A 10 -19.38 22.76 1.35
CA CYS A 10 -18.91 24.06 1.78
C CYS A 10 -17.94 24.71 0.79
N THR A 11 -17.92 26.04 0.80
CA THR A 11 -16.96 26.82 0.01
C THR A 11 -15.65 26.94 0.76
N ILE A 12 -14.54 26.56 0.13
CA ILE A 12 -13.18 26.67 0.69
C ILE A 12 -12.54 27.93 0.13
N THR A 13 -12.03 28.81 1.00
CA THR A 13 -11.34 30.03 0.56
C THR A 13 -10.01 29.70 -0.16
N LYS A 14 -9.53 30.64 -0.98
CA LYS A 14 -8.28 30.46 -1.75
C LYS A 14 -7.08 30.25 -0.82
N GLU A 15 -7.04 30.94 0.30
CA GLU A 15 -5.97 30.84 1.30
C GLU A 15 -5.96 29.46 1.95
N ARG A 16 -7.14 28.94 2.31
CA ARG A 16 -7.27 27.59 2.88
C ARG A 16 -6.90 26.53 1.85
N VAL A 17 -7.31 26.69 0.59
CA VAL A 17 -6.87 25.82 -0.52
C VAL A 17 -5.36 25.81 -0.65
N ALA A 18 -4.69 26.97 -0.60
CA ALA A 18 -3.24 27.08 -0.71
C ALA A 18 -2.51 26.33 0.43
N VAL A 19 -2.98 26.48 1.67
CA VAL A 19 -2.42 25.75 2.83
C VAL A 19 -2.57 24.24 2.65
N TYR A 20 -3.76 23.79 2.25
CA TYR A 20 -4.02 22.37 2.03
C TYR A 20 -3.18 21.81 0.88
N TRP A 21 -3.07 22.53 -0.23
CA TRP A 21 -2.25 22.13 -1.36
C TRP A 21 -0.77 22.02 -0.96
N HIS A 22 -0.25 23.01 -0.24
CA HIS A 22 1.14 23.00 0.20
C HIS A 22 1.46 21.80 1.12
N GLN A 23 0.51 21.39 1.95
CA GLN A 23 0.73 20.35 2.96
C GLN A 23 0.34 18.93 2.52
N LEU A 24 -0.58 18.81 1.56
CA LEU A 24 -1.17 17.54 1.12
C LEU A 24 -0.97 17.26 -0.37
N GLY A 25 -0.46 18.22 -1.15
CA GLY A 25 -0.35 18.12 -2.61
C GLY A 25 0.63 17.07 -3.11
N ASN A 26 1.51 16.56 -2.25
CA ASN A 26 2.42 15.46 -2.58
C ASN A 26 1.83 14.07 -2.29
N LEU A 27 0.62 13.99 -1.72
CA LEU A 27 -0.02 12.72 -1.43
C LEU A 27 -0.66 12.14 -2.70
N PRO A 28 -0.69 10.80 -2.86
CA PRO A 28 -1.41 10.18 -3.97
C PRO A 28 -2.91 10.51 -3.92
N ASP A 29 -3.50 10.86 -5.06
CA ASP A 29 -4.91 11.25 -5.17
C ASP A 29 -5.87 10.19 -4.63
N SER A 30 -5.58 8.90 -4.89
CA SER A 30 -6.39 7.79 -4.38
C SER A 30 -6.37 7.74 -2.85
N ALA A 31 -5.20 7.86 -2.24
CA ALA A 31 -5.06 7.88 -0.78
C ALA A 31 -5.73 9.12 -0.15
N PHE A 32 -5.61 10.28 -0.80
CA PHE A 32 -6.27 11.49 -0.35
C PHE A 32 -7.81 11.35 -0.41
N SER A 33 -8.35 10.80 -1.50
CA SER A 33 -9.80 10.60 -1.63
C SER A 33 -10.37 9.62 -0.60
N GLU A 34 -9.69 8.51 -0.33
CA GLU A 34 -10.11 7.54 0.70
C GLU A 34 -10.01 8.15 2.10
N ALA A 35 -8.98 8.96 2.38
CA ALA A 35 -8.86 9.69 3.64
C ALA A 35 -10.01 10.67 3.87
N VAL A 36 -10.45 11.40 2.84
CA VAL A 36 -11.61 12.30 2.93
C VAL A 36 -12.88 11.52 3.24
N VAL A 37 -13.14 10.41 2.55
CA VAL A 37 -14.30 9.55 2.81
C VAL A 37 -14.27 8.99 4.22
N ALA A 38 -13.12 8.49 4.68
CA ALA A 38 -12.95 7.97 6.03
C ALA A 38 -13.24 9.06 7.09
N HIS A 39 -12.75 10.28 6.87
CA HIS A 39 -13.00 11.38 7.79
C HIS A 39 -14.49 11.76 7.82
N VAL A 40 -15.16 11.89 6.67
CA VAL A 40 -16.58 12.27 6.60
C VAL A 40 -17.47 11.26 7.32
N ASN A 41 -17.16 9.96 7.17
CA ASN A 41 -17.89 8.90 7.84
C ASN A 41 -17.69 8.92 9.38
N ALA A 42 -16.52 9.34 9.85
CA ALA A 42 -16.20 9.40 11.27
C ALA A 42 -16.62 10.72 11.94
N ASN A 43 -16.55 11.84 11.20
CA ASN A 43 -16.76 13.18 11.73
C ASN A 43 -17.33 14.13 10.68
N ARG A 44 -18.44 14.80 11.03
CA ARG A 44 -19.12 15.78 10.18
C ARG A 44 -18.47 17.15 10.15
N SER A 45 -17.52 17.46 11.05
CA SER A 45 -16.81 18.74 11.04
C SER A 45 -15.78 18.79 9.91
N PHE A 46 -15.55 19.98 9.37
CA PHE A 46 -14.50 20.20 8.38
C PHE A 46 -13.12 19.82 8.98
N PRO A 47 -12.31 19.03 8.27
CA PRO A 47 -11.09 18.46 8.83
C PRO A 47 -10.01 19.51 9.05
N ARG A 48 -9.00 19.14 9.84
CA ARG A 48 -7.68 19.77 9.88
C ARG A 48 -6.74 19.06 8.92
N VAL A 49 -5.69 19.77 8.51
CA VAL A 49 -4.66 19.23 7.61
C VAL A 49 -3.96 18.00 8.22
N CYS A 50 -3.68 18.01 9.53
CA CYS A 50 -3.03 16.88 10.20
C CYS A 50 -3.88 15.61 10.18
N GLU A 51 -5.20 15.74 10.41
CA GLU A 51 -6.14 14.61 10.41
C GLU A 51 -6.18 13.93 9.02
N LEU A 52 -6.30 14.71 7.94
CA LEU A 52 -6.27 14.15 6.59
C LEU A 52 -4.93 13.53 6.24
N ARG A 53 -3.82 14.12 6.71
CA ARG A 53 -2.48 13.58 6.46
C ARG A 53 -2.30 12.22 7.13
N GLU A 54 -2.73 12.10 8.38
CA GLU A 54 -2.66 10.85 9.14
C GLU A 54 -3.51 9.76 8.48
N LEU A 55 -4.75 10.09 8.10
CA LEU A 55 -5.64 9.17 7.39
C LEU A 55 -5.07 8.75 6.04
N ALA A 56 -4.58 9.70 5.24
CA ALA A 56 -3.96 9.39 3.95
C ALA A 56 -2.71 8.54 4.12
N GLN A 57 -1.89 8.81 5.14
CA GLN A 57 -0.71 8.00 5.44
C GLN A 57 -1.08 6.59 5.87
N ALA A 58 -2.17 6.41 6.63
CA ALA A 58 -2.70 5.10 6.98
C ALA A 58 -3.17 4.34 5.74
N VAL A 59 -3.85 5.02 4.81
CA VAL A 59 -4.23 4.44 3.51
C VAL A 59 -2.99 4.02 2.72
N ILE A 60 -2.00 4.91 2.57
CA ILE A 60 -0.74 4.62 1.87
C ILE A 60 -0.03 3.41 2.48
N ARG A 61 -0.03 3.27 3.82
CA ARG A 61 0.56 2.10 4.47
C ARG A 61 -0.22 0.81 4.19
N ARG A 62 -1.55 0.89 4.09
CA ARG A 62 -2.41 -0.25 3.75
C ARG A 62 -2.28 -0.65 2.28
N THR A 63 -2.10 0.32 1.39
CA THR A 63 -2.07 0.13 -0.08
C THR A 63 -0.67 0.10 -0.67
N GLY A 64 0.36 0.42 0.12
CA GLY A 64 1.75 0.26 -0.29
C GLY A 64 2.03 -1.18 -0.72
N PRO A 65 3.13 -1.42 -1.47
CA PRO A 65 3.47 -2.78 -1.86
C PRO A 65 3.51 -3.62 -0.60
N LYS A 66 2.56 -4.55 -0.47
CA LYS A 66 2.74 -5.70 0.40
C LYS A 66 4.11 -6.20 0.01
N VAL A 67 5.08 -6.11 0.92
CA VAL A 67 6.29 -6.91 0.81
C VAL A 67 5.73 -8.31 0.55
N LEU A 68 5.86 -8.78 -0.68
CA LEU A 68 5.62 -10.18 -0.99
C LEU A 68 6.64 -10.85 -0.07
N GLU A 69 6.19 -11.37 1.07
CA GLU A 69 7.01 -12.35 1.77
C GLU A 69 7.45 -13.30 0.68
N PRO A 70 8.76 -13.52 0.47
CA PRO A 70 9.20 -14.49 -0.49
C PRO A 70 8.39 -15.75 -0.18
N PRO A 71 7.74 -16.37 -1.18
CA PRO A 71 6.89 -17.51 -0.91
C PRO A 71 7.68 -18.45 -0.02
N ARG A 72 7.08 -18.92 1.08
CA ARG A 72 7.70 -19.92 1.96
C ARG A 72 7.78 -21.23 1.17
N VAL A 73 8.62 -21.23 0.14
CA VAL A 73 8.91 -22.39 -0.66
C VAL A 73 9.93 -23.15 0.17
N SER A 74 9.54 -24.33 0.64
CA SER A 74 10.49 -25.28 1.21
C SER A 74 11.67 -25.43 0.24
N THR A 75 12.90 -25.47 0.76
CA THR A 75 14.12 -25.70 -0.04
C THR A 75 13.92 -26.87 -1.00
N GLU A 76 13.21 -27.92 -0.55
CA GLU A 76 12.88 -29.09 -1.37
C GLU A 76 12.00 -28.75 -2.58
N ALA A 77 11.01 -27.86 -2.44
CA ALA A 77 10.14 -27.45 -3.53
C ALA A 77 10.87 -26.60 -4.58
N VAL A 78 11.87 -25.81 -4.16
CA VAL A 78 12.78 -25.11 -5.08
C VAL A 78 13.64 -26.12 -5.85
N LEU A 79 14.22 -27.10 -5.15
CA LEU A 79 15.08 -28.11 -5.75
C LEU A 79 14.33 -29.01 -6.74
N ARG A 80 13.06 -29.38 -6.45
CA ARG A 80 12.19 -30.09 -7.41
C ARG A 80 11.97 -29.28 -8.69
N GLY A 81 11.74 -27.97 -8.56
CA GLY A 81 11.61 -27.08 -9.72
C GLY A 81 12.86 -27.08 -10.60
N HIS A 82 14.05 -27.02 -9.98
CA HIS A 82 15.32 -27.08 -10.71
C HIS A 82 15.55 -28.43 -11.39
N ALA A 83 15.27 -29.56 -10.71
CA ALA A 83 15.41 -30.88 -11.29
C ALA A 83 14.55 -31.06 -12.56
N ARG A 84 13.31 -30.56 -12.54
CA ARG A 84 12.42 -30.56 -13.72
C ARG A 84 12.96 -29.74 -14.88
N ILE A 85 13.49 -28.54 -14.60
CA ILE A 85 14.07 -27.66 -15.62
C ILE A 85 15.30 -28.32 -16.26
N LEU A 86 16.12 -28.99 -15.45
CA LEU A 86 17.33 -29.68 -15.90
C LEU A 86 17.04 -31.06 -16.52
N GLY A 87 15.81 -31.56 -16.43
CA GLY A 87 15.42 -32.87 -16.95
C GLY A 87 16.08 -34.04 -16.20
N VAL A 88 16.48 -33.83 -14.95
CA VAL A 88 17.16 -34.83 -14.10
C VAL A 88 16.20 -35.45 -13.09
N ASN A 89 16.59 -36.58 -12.49
CA ASN A 89 15.78 -37.23 -11.47
C ASN A 89 15.67 -36.33 -10.22
N GLU A 90 14.44 -36.02 -9.82
CA GLU A 90 14.15 -35.13 -8.68
C GLU A 90 14.74 -35.66 -7.37
N GLU A 91 14.59 -36.95 -7.08
CA GLU A 91 14.98 -37.54 -5.78
C GLU A 91 16.51 -37.55 -5.61
N GLU A 92 17.23 -37.92 -6.68
CA GLU A 92 18.68 -37.96 -6.70
C GLU A 92 19.27 -36.54 -6.59
N TYR A 93 18.74 -35.60 -7.37
CA TYR A 93 19.17 -34.20 -7.36
C TYR A 93 18.95 -33.52 -6.00
N ILE A 94 17.79 -33.74 -5.37
CA ILE A 94 17.51 -33.20 -4.04
C ILE A 94 18.44 -33.82 -3.00
N SER A 95 18.66 -35.14 -3.05
CA SER A 95 19.56 -35.83 -2.11
C SER A 95 21.00 -35.35 -2.24
N GLU A 96 21.49 -35.12 -3.46
CA GLU A 96 22.83 -34.58 -3.69
C GLU A 96 22.97 -33.15 -3.18
N MET A 97 21.97 -32.29 -3.43
CA MET A 97 22.03 -30.89 -3.03
C MET A 97 21.89 -30.72 -1.51
N LEU A 98 21.03 -31.51 -0.85
CA LEU A 98 20.87 -31.47 0.61
C LEU A 98 22.02 -32.14 1.39
N LYS A 99 22.85 -32.96 0.74
CA LYS A 99 24.08 -33.52 1.34
C LYS A 99 25.27 -32.56 1.32
N ARG A 100 25.19 -31.47 0.57
CA ARG A 100 26.28 -30.48 0.40
C ARG A 100 26.20 -29.31 1.37
N ASP A 101 25.07 -29.16 2.08
CA ASP A 101 24.87 -28.23 3.21
C ASP A 101 25.22 -28.93 4.53
#